data_AF-A0A9D7XCM6-F1
#
_entry.id   AF-A0A9D7XCM6-F1
#
_cell.length_a   1.000
_cell.length_b   1.000
_cell.length_c   1.000
_cell.angle_alpha   90.00
_cell.angle_beta   90.00
_cell.angle_gamma   90.00
#
_symmetry.space_group_name_H-M   'P 1'
#
loop_
_entity.id
_entity.type
_entity.pdbx_description
1 polymer ?
#
loop_
_entity_poly.entity_id
_entity_poly.type
_entity_poly.pdbx_seq_one_letter_code
_entity_poly.pdbx_strand_id
1 'polypeptide(L)'
;MRIYTQLFLVFLFTFKAAGQHTEFGISLNSGLFSFRGPSAEKVSFLNISQSPEATIYYTNNPYGSKNALLYGLSINVQRITKKNIIFGTDLGYENLRSKISIDKVFYNDDVNDKIITVSGETIFSHSFINLNPYVGYRII
;
A
#
# COMPACT_ATOMS: atom_id res chain seq x y z
N MET A 1 -7.07 -42.06 -21.19
CA MET A 1 -6.91 -40.87 -20.32
C MET A 1 -6.20 -41.14 -19.00
N ARG A 2 -6.46 -42.26 -18.30
CA ARG A 2 -5.93 -42.54 -16.95
C ARG A 2 -4.40 -42.63 -16.82
N ILE A 3 -3.70 -43.15 -17.84
CA ILE A 3 -2.23 -43.30 -17.84
C ILE A 3 -1.49 -41.95 -17.97
N TYR A 4 -2.01 -41.01 -18.75
CA TYR A 4 -1.41 -39.68 -18.94
C TYR A 4 -1.58 -38.82 -17.69
N THR A 5 -2.73 -38.93 -17.01
CA THR A 5 -2.97 -38.26 -15.72
C THR A 5 -2.05 -38.81 -14.62
N GLN A 6 -1.82 -40.13 -14.61
CA GLN A 6 -0.88 -40.77 -13.68
C GLN A 6 0.58 -40.40 -13.98
N LEU A 7 0.99 -40.37 -15.25
CA LEU A 7 2.32 -39.90 -15.66
C LEU A 7 2.53 -38.42 -15.33
N PHE A 8 1.51 -37.58 -15.51
CA PHE A 8 1.54 -36.17 -15.11
C PHE A 8 1.69 -36.01 -13.59
N LEU A 9 0.96 -36.78 -12.80
CA LEU A 9 1.10 -36.80 -11.34
C LEU A 9 2.48 -37.31 -10.89
N VAL A 10 3.01 -38.38 -11.49
CA VAL A 10 4.35 -38.89 -11.17
C VAL A 10 5.43 -37.88 -11.55
N PHE A 11 5.27 -37.15 -12.67
CA PHE A 11 6.17 -36.06 -13.06
C PHE A 11 6.14 -34.87 -12.08
N LEU A 12 4.97 -34.57 -11.51
CA LEU A 12 4.81 -33.51 -10.49
C LEU A 12 5.53 -33.85 -9.16
N PHE A 13 5.74 -35.14 -8.84
CA PHE A 13 6.31 -35.57 -7.56
C PHE A 13 7.78 -36.05 -7.60
N THR A 14 8.41 -36.20 -8.77
CA THR A 14 9.72 -36.87 -8.92
C THR A 14 10.96 -35.96 -8.92
N PHE A 15 10.83 -34.63 -8.79
CA PHE A 15 11.98 -33.71 -8.77
C PHE A 15 12.33 -33.12 -7.40
N LYS A 16 12.21 -33.91 -6.31
CA LYS A 16 12.91 -33.60 -5.06
C LYS A 16 14.37 -34.02 -5.15
N ALA A 17 15.10 -33.36 -6.05
CA ALA A 17 16.55 -33.44 -6.05
C ALA A 17 17.07 -32.68 -4.82
N ALA A 18 17.86 -33.33 -3.98
CA ALA A 18 18.22 -32.94 -2.61
C ALA A 18 19.01 -31.61 -2.42
N GLY A 19 18.94 -30.67 -3.37
CA GLY A 19 19.52 -29.33 -3.26
C GLY A 19 18.70 -28.23 -3.92
N GLN A 20 17.46 -28.53 -4.36
CA GLN A 20 16.53 -27.50 -4.82
C GLN A 20 15.29 -27.49 -3.94
N HIS A 21 14.93 -26.34 -3.41
CA HIS A 21 13.74 -26.18 -2.59
C HIS A 21 13.09 -24.83 -2.81
N THR A 22 11.82 -24.77 -2.46
CA THR A 22 11.03 -23.54 -2.50
C THR A 22 10.80 -23.09 -1.08
N GLU A 23 11.10 -21.83 -0.80
CA GLU A 23 10.87 -21.17 0.47
C GLU A 23 9.71 -20.18 0.30
N PHE A 24 8.88 -20.11 1.33
CA PHE A 24 7.74 -19.20 1.41
C PHE A 24 7.93 -18.28 2.60
N GLY A 25 7.64 -17.01 2.43
CA GLY A 25 7.72 -15.99 3.47
C GLY A 25 6.44 -15.18 3.54
N ILE A 26 6.12 -14.72 4.75
CA ILE A 26 5.08 -13.72 4.99
C ILE A 26 5.73 -12.64 5.83
N SER A 27 5.57 -11.38 5.42
CA SER A 27 6.14 -10.23 6.12
C SER A 27 5.04 -9.23 6.46
N LEU A 28 5.07 -8.70 7.67
CA LEU A 28 4.25 -7.56 8.07
C LEU A 28 5.15 -6.34 8.23
N ASN A 29 4.70 -5.19 7.73
CA ASN A 29 5.40 -3.93 7.92
C ASN A 29 4.47 -2.89 8.57
N SER A 30 5.08 -1.98 9.31
CA SER A 30 4.43 -0.89 10.03
C SER A 30 5.42 0.25 10.21
N GLY A 31 4.93 1.48 10.33
CA GLY A 31 5.77 2.65 10.51
C GLY A 31 4.98 3.94 10.52
N LEU A 32 5.69 5.06 10.33
CA LEU A 32 5.09 6.38 10.23
C LEU A 32 5.37 6.99 8.86
N PHE A 33 4.34 7.50 8.20
CA PHE A 33 4.44 8.17 6.91
C PHE A 33 3.93 9.61 7.00
N SER A 34 4.57 10.52 6.26
CA SER A 34 4.16 11.91 6.06
C SER A 34 4.74 12.45 4.76
N PHE A 35 4.03 13.36 4.11
CA PHE A 35 4.58 14.09 2.96
C PHE A 35 5.63 15.11 3.41
N ARG A 36 6.61 15.35 2.53
CA ARG A 36 7.68 16.34 2.73
C ARG A 36 7.83 17.16 1.43
N GLY A 37 8.24 18.41 1.58
CA GLY A 37 8.44 19.33 0.46
C GLY A 37 7.53 20.56 0.55
N PRO A 38 7.66 21.50 -0.42
CA PRO A 38 6.98 22.80 -0.38
C PRO A 38 5.46 22.73 -0.31
N SER A 39 4.85 21.69 -0.89
CA SER A 39 3.39 21.51 -0.93
C SER A 39 2.83 20.67 0.23
N ALA A 40 3.67 20.20 1.15
CA ALA A 40 3.24 19.39 2.29
C ALA A 40 2.85 20.28 3.48
N GLU A 41 1.60 20.21 3.91
CA GLU A 41 1.04 21.15 4.89
C GLU A 41 0.78 20.51 6.25
N LYS A 42 0.86 21.29 7.34
CA LYS A 42 0.51 20.84 8.70
C LYS A 42 -0.97 21.06 9.01
N VAL A 43 -1.55 22.07 8.39
CA VAL A 43 -2.91 22.56 8.60
C VAL A 43 -3.47 22.94 7.24
N SER A 44 -4.70 22.52 6.95
CA SER A 44 -5.49 22.88 5.77
C SER A 44 -6.92 23.20 6.25
N PHE A 45 -7.81 23.49 5.31
CA PHE A 45 -9.23 23.68 5.52
C PHE A 45 -10.06 22.69 4.70
N LEU A 46 -11.31 22.51 5.11
CA LEU A 46 -12.32 21.79 4.37
C LEU A 46 -13.13 22.78 3.53
N ASN A 47 -13.35 22.47 2.26
CA ASN A 47 -14.30 23.18 1.42
C ASN A 47 -15.59 22.37 1.37
N ILE A 48 -16.72 23.04 1.61
CA ILE A 48 -18.07 22.52 1.42
C ILE A 48 -18.77 23.47 0.47
N SER A 49 -19.20 22.97 -0.69
CA SER A 49 -20.05 23.71 -1.62
C SER A 49 -21.39 22.99 -1.69
N GLN A 50 -22.46 23.68 -1.34
CA GLN A 50 -23.82 23.19 -1.36
C GLN A 50 -24.58 23.87 -2.49
N SER A 51 -25.22 23.07 -3.33
CA SER A 51 -26.16 23.50 -4.36
C SER A 51 -27.43 22.66 -4.26
N PRO A 52 -28.55 23.06 -4.89
CA PRO A 52 -29.79 22.29 -4.93
C PRO A 52 -29.62 20.88 -5.53
N GLU A 53 -28.61 20.69 -6.38
CA GLU A 53 -28.36 19.44 -7.10
C GLU A 53 -27.38 18.51 -6.38
N ALA A 54 -26.37 19.06 -5.69
CA ALA A 54 -25.35 18.30 -4.98
C ALA A 54 -24.61 19.10 -3.91
N THR A 55 -24.08 18.38 -2.90
CA THR A 55 -23.10 18.91 -1.95
C THR A 55 -21.74 18.26 -2.18
N ILE A 56 -20.72 19.07 -2.40
CA ILE A 56 -19.33 18.65 -2.59
C ILE A 56 -18.53 19.02 -1.34
N TYR A 57 -17.78 18.07 -0.80
CA TYR A 57 -16.88 18.29 0.32
C TYR A 57 -15.50 17.73 0.02
N TYR A 58 -14.45 18.52 0.25
CA TYR A 58 -13.07 18.08 0.06
C TYR A 58 -12.11 18.86 0.95
N THR A 59 -10.98 18.23 1.30
CA THR A 59 -9.88 18.93 1.95
C THR A 59 -9.07 19.64 0.86
N ASN A 60 -8.83 20.95 1.02
CA ASN A 60 -8.18 21.75 -0.01
C ASN A 60 -6.80 21.23 -0.42
N ASN A 61 -5.96 20.92 0.57
CA ASN A 61 -4.71 20.21 0.37
C ASN A 61 -4.67 18.97 1.28
N PRO A 62 -4.83 17.74 0.76
CA PRO A 62 -4.80 16.53 1.58
C PRO A 62 -3.37 16.02 1.87
N TYR A 63 -2.33 16.60 1.27
CA TYR A 63 -0.93 16.15 1.40
C TYR A 63 -0.33 16.58 2.75
N GLY A 64 -0.66 15.82 3.79
CA GLY A 64 -0.29 16.11 5.16
C GLY A 64 1.18 15.86 5.51
N SER A 65 1.79 16.80 6.22
CA SER A 65 3.15 16.68 6.77
C SER A 65 3.19 16.08 8.19
N LYS A 66 2.03 15.77 8.79
CA LYS A 66 1.97 15.07 10.09
C LYS A 66 1.98 13.56 9.86
N ASN A 67 2.68 12.87 10.74
CA ASN A 67 2.80 11.41 10.68
C ASN A 67 1.44 10.74 10.90
N ALA A 68 1.15 9.73 10.09
CA ALA A 68 0.15 8.73 10.40
C ALA A 68 0.74 7.32 10.25
N LEU A 69 0.06 6.34 10.86
CA LEU A 69 0.49 4.95 10.84
C LEU A 69 0.40 4.39 9.42
N LEU A 70 1.51 3.91 8.87
CA LEU A 70 1.52 3.07 7.68
C LEU A 70 1.50 1.59 8.10
N TYR A 71 0.99 0.75 7.21
CA TYR A 71 1.02 -0.69 7.41
C TYR A 71 1.01 -1.43 6.06
N GLY A 72 1.53 -2.65 6.08
CA GLY A 72 1.61 -3.48 4.89
C GLY A 72 1.78 -4.95 5.21
N LEU A 73 1.52 -5.77 4.20
CA LEU A 73 1.66 -7.23 4.22
C LEU A 73 2.30 -7.64 2.90
N SER A 74 3.32 -8.50 2.95
CA SER A 74 3.88 -9.12 1.76
C SER A 74 3.93 -10.63 1.88
N ILE A 75 3.82 -11.29 0.73
CA ILE A 75 4.10 -12.70 0.57
C ILE A 75 5.30 -12.85 -0.35
N ASN A 76 6.22 -13.73 0.04
CA ASN A 76 7.42 -14.03 -0.71
C ASN A 76 7.43 -15.50 -1.12
N VAL A 77 7.83 -15.75 -2.37
CA VAL A 77 8.14 -17.09 -2.86
C VAL A 77 9.51 -17.05 -3.50
N GLN A 78 10.40 -17.93 -3.08
CA GLN A 78 11.70 -18.07 -3.70
C GLN A 78 12.08 -19.53 -3.93
N ARG A 79 12.75 -19.79 -5.05
CA ARG A 79 13.29 -21.10 -5.39
C ARG A 79 14.81 -21.04 -5.38
N ILE A 80 15.41 -21.96 -4.64
CA ILE A 80 16.85 -22.15 -4.56
C ILE A 80 17.22 -23.33 -5.44
N THR A 81 18.21 -23.15 -6.29
CA THR A 81 18.75 -24.22 -7.14
C THR A 81 19.90 -24.94 -6.45
N LYS A 82 20.31 -26.09 -7.00
CA LYS A 82 21.48 -26.84 -6.52
C LYS A 82 22.81 -26.08 -6.57
N LYS A 83 22.86 -25.00 -7.36
CA LYS A 83 24.02 -24.10 -7.45
C LYS A 83 23.85 -22.90 -6.53
N ASN A 84 22.96 -22.97 -5.55
CA ASN A 84 22.58 -21.90 -4.63
C ASN A 84 22.10 -20.60 -5.29
N ILE A 85 21.73 -20.64 -6.57
CA ILE A 85 21.08 -19.51 -7.24
C ILE A 85 19.64 -19.42 -6.74
N ILE A 86 19.21 -18.23 -6.34
CA ILE A 86 17.87 -17.90 -5.88
C ILE A 86 17.12 -17.20 -7.00
N PHE A 87 15.91 -17.66 -7.30
CA PHE A 87 14.93 -16.94 -8.11
C PHE A 87 13.71 -16.70 -7.24
N GLY A 88 13.36 -15.43 -7.00
CA GLY A 88 12.26 -15.12 -6.10
C GLY A 88 11.41 -13.96 -6.58
N THR A 89 10.25 -13.85 -5.97
CA THR A 89 9.36 -12.70 -6.12
C THR A 89 8.71 -12.39 -4.78
N ASP A 90 8.58 -11.11 -4.48
CA ASP A 90 7.81 -10.60 -3.36
C ASP A 90 6.61 -9.81 -3.91
N LEU A 91 5.42 -10.13 -3.40
CA LEU A 91 4.17 -9.42 -3.71
C LEU A 91 3.67 -8.79 -2.42
N GLY A 92 3.61 -7.46 -2.38
CA GLY A 92 3.25 -6.69 -1.19
C GLY A 92 2.05 -5.79 -1.43
N TYR A 93 1.20 -5.64 -0.42
CA TYR A 93 0.24 -4.55 -0.30
C TYR A 93 0.73 -3.59 0.78
N GLU A 94 0.73 -2.30 0.47
CA GLU A 94 1.10 -1.24 1.43
C GLU A 94 0.06 -0.12 1.42
N ASN A 95 -0.22 0.42 2.61
CA ASN A 95 -1.08 1.58 2.80
C ASN A 95 -0.27 2.67 3.52
N LEU A 96 0.12 3.70 2.78
CA LEU A 96 0.81 4.87 3.28
C LEU A 96 -0.22 5.92 3.69
N ARG A 97 -0.17 6.36 4.95
CA ARG A 97 -1.14 7.32 5.49
C ARG A 97 -0.43 8.56 5.96
N SER A 98 -0.97 9.72 5.63
CA SER A 98 -0.49 11.01 6.13
C SER A 98 -1.64 11.78 6.78
N LYS A 99 -1.33 12.63 7.74
CA LYS A 99 -2.32 13.41 8.49
C LYS A 99 -2.15 14.90 8.24
N ILE A 100 -3.27 15.61 8.16
CA ILE A 100 -3.31 17.07 8.20
C ILE A 100 -4.40 17.53 9.17
N SER A 101 -4.14 18.60 9.92
CA SER A 101 -5.18 19.21 10.77
C SER A 101 -6.08 20.12 9.96
N ILE A 102 -7.35 20.18 10.34
CA ILE A 102 -8.34 21.07 9.76
C ILE A 102 -8.69 22.13 10.80
N ASP A 103 -8.41 23.39 10.49
CA ASP A 103 -8.70 24.53 11.38
C ASP A 103 -9.94 25.32 10.96
N LYS A 104 -10.37 25.17 9.71
CA LYS A 104 -11.48 25.91 9.11
C LYS A 104 -12.29 25.06 8.17
N VAL A 105 -13.57 25.41 8.08
CA VAL A 105 -14.48 24.97 7.03
C VAL A 105 -14.94 26.21 6.27
N PHE A 106 -14.69 26.22 4.96
CA PHE A 106 -15.29 27.16 4.03
C PHE A 106 -16.58 26.54 3.53
N TYR A 107 -17.71 27.09 3.95
CA TYR A 107 -19.03 26.68 3.51
C TYR A 107 -19.55 27.73 2.52
N ASN A 108 -19.78 27.31 1.30
CA ASN A 108 -20.35 28.11 0.22
C ASN A 108 -21.69 27.47 -0.17
N ASP A 109 -22.72 28.30 -0.22
CA ASP A 109 -24.07 27.97 -0.69
C ASP A 109 -24.52 29.08 -1.64
N ASP A 110 -25.58 28.87 -2.42
CA ASP A 110 -26.07 29.80 -3.46
C ASP A 110 -26.35 31.22 -2.92
N VAL A 111 -26.53 31.35 -1.60
CA VAL A 111 -26.93 32.60 -0.93
C VAL A 111 -25.88 33.11 0.06
N ASN A 112 -25.00 32.26 0.59
CA ASN A 112 -24.12 32.63 1.71
C ASN A 112 -22.75 31.95 1.67
N ASP A 113 -21.72 32.75 1.93
CA ASP A 113 -20.38 32.28 2.25
C ASP A 113 -20.12 32.39 3.75
N LYS A 114 -19.70 31.28 4.37
CA LYS A 114 -19.38 31.22 5.79
C LYS A 114 -18.05 30.52 6.03
N ILE A 115 -17.24 31.13 6.89
CA ILE A 115 -16.02 30.51 7.42
C ILE A 115 -16.29 30.08 8.85
N ILE A 116 -16.15 28.79 9.13
CA ILE A 116 -16.36 28.20 10.46
C ILE A 116 -15.01 27.72 10.96
N THR A 117 -14.56 28.24 12.11
CA THR A 117 -13.35 27.71 12.77
C THR A 117 -13.70 26.38 13.44
N VAL A 118 -12.90 25.36 13.18
CA VAL A 118 -13.09 23.99 13.69
C VAL A 118 -11.76 23.42 14.19
N SER A 119 -11.81 22.32 14.93
CA SER A 119 -10.64 21.51 15.24
C SER A 119 -10.89 20.10 14.75
N GLY A 120 -10.34 19.77 13.58
CA GLY A 120 -10.50 18.47 12.93
C GLY A 120 -9.21 17.91 12.35
N GLU A 121 -9.31 16.76 11.70
CA GLU A 121 -8.20 16.11 11.02
C GLU A 121 -8.69 15.40 9.75
N THR A 122 -7.88 15.43 8.69
CA THR A 122 -8.03 14.59 7.50
C THR A 122 -6.86 13.62 7.43
N ILE A 123 -7.14 12.36 7.12
CA ILE A 123 -6.13 11.34 6.84
C ILE A 123 -6.19 10.96 5.36
N PHE A 124 -5.14 11.31 4.63
CA PHE A 124 -4.97 10.89 3.25
C PHE A 124 -4.26 9.54 3.19
N SER A 125 -4.80 8.60 2.41
CA SER A 125 -4.30 7.23 2.33
C SER A 125 -3.96 6.87 0.88
N HIS A 126 -2.74 6.37 0.66
CA HIS A 126 -2.24 5.87 -0.61
C HIS A 126 -2.01 4.36 -0.50
N SER A 127 -2.80 3.57 -1.22
CA SER A 127 -2.65 2.12 -1.30
C SER A 127 -1.97 1.73 -2.61
N PHE A 128 -1.02 0.80 -2.54
CA PHE A 128 -0.39 0.24 -3.72
C PHE A 128 -0.04 -1.23 -3.52
N ILE A 129 0.11 -1.91 -4.66
CA ILE A 129 0.59 -3.28 -4.75
C ILE A 129 1.98 -3.23 -5.37
N ASN A 130 2.97 -3.81 -4.69
CA ASN A 130 4.33 -3.92 -5.16
C ASN A 130 4.60 -5.34 -5.65
N LEU A 131 5.29 -5.48 -6.79
CA LEU A 131 5.83 -6.74 -7.27
C LEU A 131 7.34 -6.59 -7.45
N ASN A 132 8.11 -7.32 -6.65
CA ASN A 132 9.55 -7.25 -6.62
C ASN A 132 10.16 -8.61 -6.99
N PRO A 133 10.38 -8.90 -8.29
CA PRO A 133 11.16 -10.07 -8.71
C PRO A 133 12.64 -9.85 -8.41
N TYR A 134 13.35 -10.89 -8.01
CA TYR A 134 14.79 -10.82 -7.73
C TYR A 134 15.52 -12.12 -8.06
N VAL A 135 16.82 -11.98 -8.30
CA VAL A 135 17.77 -13.08 -8.48
C VAL A 135 18.92 -12.88 -7.52
N GLY A 136 19.37 -13.95 -6.88
CA GLY A 136 20.45 -13.89 -5.89
C GLY A 136 21.27 -15.16 -5.85
N TYR A 137 22.25 -15.19 -4.95
CA TYR A 137 23.10 -16.36 -4.69
C TYR A 137 23.25 -16.58 -3.19
N ARG A 138 23.08 -17.81 -2.72
CA ARG A 138 23.27 -18.20 -1.32
C ARG A 138 24.65 -18.80 -1.11
N ILE A 139 25.42 -18.25 -0.18
CA ILE A 139 26.80 -18.70 0.09
C ILE A 139 26.83 -19.97 0.98
N ILE A 140 25.70 -20.32 1.60
CA ILE A 140 25.55 -21.44 2.55
C ILE A 140 24.77 -22.58 1.90
#